data_AF-A0A7V8RBV6-F1
#
_entry.id   AF-A0A7V8RBV6-F1
#
_cell.length_a   1.000
_cell.length_b   1.000
_cell.length_c   1.000
_cell.angle_alpha   90.00
_cell.angle_beta   90.00
_cell.angle_gamma   90.00
#
_symmetry.space_group_name_H-M   'P 1'
#
loop_
_entity.id
_entity.type
_entity.pdbx_description
1 polymer ?
#
loop_
_entity_poly.entity_id
_entity_poly.type
_entity_poly.pdbx_seq_one_letter_code
_entity_poly.pdbx_strand_id
1 'polypeptide(L)'
;MIAAFAQCEFAVTETLRLLSEVHNGAATIKIKPTLKGRLAQLHELLGCDGSYARQGRAILEPLQAIQEKIELRNLLCHGCVNLYTNDSGAWIARIKMMAVARGTSLLKEELLTEEGTSDLLKQLMVQSKTLLHRLGQFQNNLASKA
;
A
#
# COMPACT_ATOMS: atom_id res chain seq x y z
N MET A 1 -0.69 3.30 12.38
CA MET A 1 -0.58 3.36 10.90
C MET A 1 0.41 2.34 10.33
N ILE A 2 1.67 2.32 10.78
CA ILE A 2 2.72 1.42 10.23
C ILE A 2 2.29 -0.05 10.19
N ALA A 3 1.68 -0.57 11.26
CA ALA A 3 1.21 -1.95 11.30
C ALA A 3 0.18 -2.28 10.19
N ALA A 4 -0.74 -1.36 9.90
CA ALA A 4 -1.73 -1.54 8.85
C ALA A 4 -1.08 -1.60 7.46
N PHE A 5 -0.11 -0.72 7.20
CA PHE A 5 0.69 -0.77 5.96
C PHE A 5 1.49 -2.06 5.84
N ALA A 6 2.13 -2.52 6.92
CA ALA A 6 2.92 -3.75 6.92
C ALA A 6 2.07 -4.98 6.60
N GLN A 7 0.85 -5.07 7.16
CA GLN A 7 -0.09 -6.14 6.85
C GLN A 7 -0.50 -6.11 5.37
N CYS A 8 -0.81 -4.92 4.82
CA CYS A 8 -1.15 -4.79 3.40
C CYS A 8 0.03 -5.16 2.49
N GLU A 9 1.23 -4.71 2.83
CA GLU A 9 2.48 -5.05 2.12
C GLU A 9 2.71 -6.56 2.08
N PHE A 10 2.53 -7.24 3.22
CA PHE A 10 2.62 -8.69 3.31
C PHE A 10 1.58 -9.36 2.41
N ALA A 11 0.30 -9.02 2.54
CA ALA A 11 -0.78 -9.65 1.78
C ALA A 11 -0.65 -9.43 0.26
N VAL A 12 -0.22 -8.24 -0.18
CA VAL A 12 0.04 -7.95 -1.59
C VAL A 12 1.20 -8.79 -2.12
N THR A 13 2.29 -8.89 -1.35
CA THR A 13 3.47 -9.66 -1.74
C THR A 13 3.14 -11.15 -1.82
N GLU A 14 2.39 -11.66 -0.84
CA GLU A 14 1.94 -13.06 -0.83
C GLU A 14 1.00 -13.37 -2.00
N THR A 15 0.10 -12.43 -2.35
CA THR A 15 -0.77 -12.59 -3.52
C THR A 15 0.05 -12.71 -4.81
N LEU A 16 1.05 -11.84 -4.99
CA LEU A 16 1.93 -11.88 -6.16
C LEU A 16 2.74 -13.19 -6.21
N ARG A 17 3.19 -13.69 -5.07
CA ARG A 17 3.87 -15.00 -4.97
C ARG A 17 2.97 -16.13 -5.45
N LEU A 18 1.76 -16.23 -4.93
CA LEU A 18 0.79 -17.27 -5.34
C LEU A 18 0.44 -17.18 -6.83
N LEU A 19 0.24 -15.97 -7.35
CA LEU A 19 0.00 -15.76 -8.79
C LEU A 19 1.18 -16.22 -9.65
N SER A 20 2.41 -16.08 -9.15
CA SER A 20 3.61 -16.54 -9.86
C SER A 20 3.73 -18.08 -9.89
N GLU A 21 3.11 -18.77 -8.93
CA GLU A 21 3.15 -20.24 -8.82
C GLU A 21 2.03 -20.92 -9.64
N VAL A 22 0.84 -20.32 -9.69
CA VAL A 22 -0.30 -20.85 -10.45
C VAL A 22 -0.10 -20.73 -11.97
N HIS A 23 0.85 -19.88 -12.43
CA HIS A 23 1.11 -19.64 -13.85
C HIS A 23 1.93 -20.78 -14.51
N ASN A 24 1.30 -21.92 -14.75
CA ASN A 24 1.85 -23.05 -15.52
C ASN A 24 1.93 -22.77 -17.04
N GLY A 25 2.80 -21.86 -17.49
CA GLY A 25 3.29 -21.91 -18.88
C GLY A 25 3.51 -20.62 -19.67
N ALA A 26 3.22 -19.42 -19.16
CA ALA A 26 3.49 -18.19 -19.91
C ALA A 26 3.95 -17.04 -19.01
N ALA A 27 5.27 -16.81 -18.99
CA ALA A 27 5.98 -15.75 -18.26
C ALA A 27 5.92 -15.81 -16.72
N THR A 28 7.05 -16.14 -16.11
CA THR A 28 7.29 -15.99 -14.67
C THR A 28 7.02 -14.55 -14.24
N ILE A 29 6.07 -14.34 -13.33
CA ILE A 29 5.81 -13.00 -12.76
C ILE A 29 7.02 -12.61 -11.90
N LYS A 30 7.90 -11.77 -12.46
CA LYS A 30 9.03 -11.21 -11.72
C LYS A 30 8.53 -10.15 -10.75
N ILE A 31 8.45 -10.48 -9.47
CA ILE A 31 7.97 -9.58 -8.41
C ILE A 31 8.87 -8.35 -8.33
N LYS A 32 8.27 -7.15 -8.36
CA LYS A 32 9.01 -5.89 -8.24
C LYS A 32 9.61 -5.75 -6.82
N PRO A 33 10.84 -5.22 -6.66
CA PRO A 33 11.49 -5.14 -5.36
C PRO A 33 10.92 -4.04 -4.44
N THR A 34 10.34 -2.98 -5.01
CA THR A 34 9.78 -1.87 -4.23
C THR A 34 8.32 -2.12 -3.90
N LEU A 35 7.86 -1.69 -2.72
CA LEU A 35 6.45 -1.82 -2.33
C LEU A 35 5.52 -1.11 -3.31
N LYS A 36 5.86 0.12 -3.73
CA LYS A 36 5.14 0.86 -4.77
C LYS A 36 5.05 0.07 -6.08
N GLY A 37 6.14 -0.59 -6.46
CA GLY A 37 6.19 -1.45 -7.64
C GLY A 37 5.31 -2.70 -7.50
N ARG A 38 5.30 -3.35 -6.34
CA ARG A 38 4.45 -4.53 -6.08
C ARG A 38 2.97 -4.17 -6.11
N LEU A 39 2.58 -3.06 -5.46
CA LEU A 39 1.21 -2.59 -5.51
C LEU A 39 0.76 -2.29 -6.95
N ALA A 40 1.61 -1.58 -7.73
CA ALA A 40 1.31 -1.27 -9.12
C ALA A 40 1.21 -2.53 -10.00
N GLN A 41 2.12 -3.49 -9.81
CA GLN A 41 2.10 -4.77 -10.51
C GLN A 41 0.83 -5.56 -10.20
N LEU A 42 0.40 -5.63 -8.94
CA LEU A 42 -0.85 -6.30 -8.59
C LEU A 42 -2.07 -5.57 -9.16
N HIS A 43 -2.06 -4.25 -9.16
CA HIS A 43 -3.12 -3.45 -9.79
C HIS A 43 -3.24 -3.79 -11.28
N GLU A 44 -2.12 -3.82 -12.02
CA GLU A 44 -2.07 -4.16 -13.45
C GLU A 44 -2.63 -5.56 -13.73
N LEU A 45 -2.23 -6.56 -12.94
CA LEU A 45 -2.71 -7.95 -13.09
C LEU A 45 -4.23 -8.09 -12.85
N LEU A 46 -4.78 -7.27 -11.97
CA LEU A 46 -6.19 -7.28 -11.58
C LEU A 46 -7.04 -6.28 -12.38
N GLY A 47 -6.41 -5.39 -13.15
CA GLY A 47 -7.04 -4.34 -13.94
C GLY A 47 -7.84 -4.89 -15.12
N CYS A 48 -8.56 -4.02 -15.83
CA CYS A 48 -9.46 -4.41 -16.93
C CYS A 48 -8.78 -5.28 -18.01
N ASP A 49 -7.52 -4.99 -18.32
CA ASP A 49 -6.72 -5.71 -19.32
C ASP A 49 -5.79 -6.78 -18.71
N GLY A 50 -5.87 -6.98 -17.39
CA GLY A 50 -5.04 -7.91 -16.65
C GLY A 50 -5.52 -9.36 -16.74
N SER A 51 -4.59 -10.31 -16.59
CA SER A 51 -4.87 -11.75 -16.65
C SER A 51 -5.89 -12.23 -15.60
N TYR A 52 -6.15 -11.43 -14.56
CA TYR A 52 -7.08 -11.73 -13.47
C TYR A 52 -8.19 -10.68 -13.32
N ALA A 53 -8.51 -9.92 -14.38
CA ALA A 53 -9.50 -8.83 -14.37
C ALA A 53 -10.85 -9.21 -13.73
N ARG A 54 -11.39 -10.38 -14.07
CA ARG A 54 -12.71 -10.83 -13.58
C ARG A 54 -12.69 -11.09 -12.07
N GLN A 55 -11.62 -11.68 -11.58
CA GLN A 55 -11.43 -12.05 -10.18
C GLN A 55 -10.98 -10.86 -9.33
N GLY A 56 -10.30 -9.89 -9.94
CA GLY A 56 -9.67 -8.75 -9.27
C GLY A 56 -10.54 -7.53 -9.06
N ARG A 57 -11.72 -7.44 -9.69
CA ARG A 57 -12.57 -6.24 -9.67
C ARG A 57 -12.86 -5.69 -8.27
N ALA A 58 -13.13 -6.56 -7.29
CA ALA A 58 -13.44 -6.15 -5.92
C ALA A 58 -12.21 -5.73 -5.09
N ILE A 59 -11.01 -5.87 -5.64
CA ILE A 59 -9.71 -5.59 -4.97
C ILE A 59 -9.15 -4.24 -5.44
N LEU A 60 -9.45 -3.82 -6.67
CA LEU A 60 -8.83 -2.65 -7.32
C LEU A 60 -9.00 -1.35 -6.51
N GLU A 61 -10.22 -1.02 -6.10
CA GLU A 61 -10.48 0.22 -5.34
C GLU A 61 -9.77 0.20 -3.96
N PRO A 62 -9.92 -0.84 -3.12
CA PRO A 62 -9.16 -0.92 -1.87
C PRO A 62 -7.63 -0.89 -2.07
N LEU A 63 -7.12 -1.51 -3.14
CA LEU A 63 -5.69 -1.52 -3.46
C LEU A 63 -5.20 -0.12 -3.82
N GLN A 64 -5.96 0.60 -4.66
CA GLN A 64 -5.66 1.98 -5.04
C GLN A 64 -5.67 2.92 -3.83
N ALA A 65 -6.65 2.77 -2.94
CA ALA A 65 -6.73 3.58 -1.72
C ALA A 65 -5.49 3.45 -0.81
N ILE A 66 -4.85 2.28 -0.79
CA ILE A 66 -3.58 2.05 -0.09
C ILE A 66 -2.38 2.58 -0.89
N GLN A 67 -2.39 2.43 -2.23
CA GLN A 67 -1.35 2.98 -3.11
C GLN A 67 -1.20 4.50 -2.97
N GLU A 68 -2.31 5.21 -2.87
CA GLU A 68 -2.34 6.67 -2.71
C GLU A 68 -1.69 7.14 -1.39
N LYS A 69 -1.61 6.25 -0.39
CA LYS A 69 -1.02 6.55 0.93
C LYS A 69 0.42 6.05 1.09
N ILE A 70 1.04 5.56 0.01
CA ILE A 70 2.38 4.97 0.09
C ILE A 70 3.47 5.99 0.42
N GLU A 71 3.29 7.23 0.00
CA GLU A 71 4.24 8.30 0.30
C GLU A 71 4.18 8.66 1.81
N LEU A 72 2.99 8.70 2.41
CA LEU A 72 2.83 8.83 3.87
C LEU A 72 3.51 7.68 4.60
N ARG A 73 3.35 6.43 4.15
CA ARG A 73 4.08 5.28 4.73
C ARG A 73 5.59 5.50 4.69
N ASN A 74 6.13 5.95 3.57
CA ASN A 74 7.57 6.21 3.42
C ASN A 74 8.03 7.31 4.38
N LEU A 75 7.27 8.40 4.49
CA LEU A 75 7.54 9.48 5.44
C LEU A 75 7.53 8.98 6.89
N LEU A 76 6.54 8.16 7.28
CA LEU A 76 6.45 7.59 8.62
C LEU A 76 7.61 6.64 8.96
N CYS A 77 8.15 5.92 7.97
CA CYS A 77 9.21 4.95 8.20
C CYS A 77 10.64 5.52 8.09
N HIS A 78 10.82 6.57 7.30
CA HIS A 78 12.15 7.06 6.90
C HIS A 78 12.33 8.57 7.07
N GLY A 79 11.27 9.30 7.42
CA GLY A 79 11.31 10.74 7.60
C GLY A 79 11.85 11.17 8.96
N CYS A 80 12.31 12.41 9.02
CA CYS A 80 12.59 13.11 10.26
C CYS A 80 11.33 13.83 10.72
N VAL A 81 11.03 13.78 12.02
CA VAL A 81 9.84 14.38 12.60
C VAL A 81 10.23 15.57 13.46
N ASN A 82 9.59 16.71 13.21
CA ASN A 82 9.56 17.84 14.14
C ASN A 82 8.16 17.91 14.75
N LEU A 83 8.08 17.98 16.07
CA LEU A 83 6.82 18.09 16.81
C LEU A 83 6.65 19.53 17.31
N TYR A 84 5.45 20.06 17.14
CA TYR A 84 5.03 21.37 17.60
C TYR A 84 3.76 21.23 18.43
N THR A 85 3.46 22.22 19.26
CA THR A 85 2.19 22.37 19.96
C THR A 85 1.56 23.69 19.55
N ASN A 86 0.25 23.69 19.28
CA ASN A 86 -0.50 24.92 19.04
C ASN A 86 -0.96 25.56 20.38
N ASP A 87 -1.62 26.71 20.30
CA ASP A 87 -2.11 27.45 21.48
C ASP A 87 -3.17 26.67 22.28
N SER A 88 -3.85 25.69 21.68
CA SER A 88 -4.80 24.81 22.37
C SER A 88 -4.13 23.59 23.02
N GLY A 89 -2.81 23.48 22.96
CA GLY A 89 -2.04 22.34 23.47
C GLY A 89 -2.10 21.08 22.58
N ALA A 90 -2.76 21.15 21.42
CA ALA A 90 -2.80 20.04 20.47
C ALA A 90 -1.49 19.96 19.69
N TRP A 91 -1.07 18.74 19.37
CA TRP A 91 0.20 18.54 18.66
C TRP A 91 0.06 18.64 17.13
N ILE A 92 1.13 19.10 16.49
CA ILE A 92 1.32 19.12 15.04
C ILE A 92 2.66 18.46 14.76
N ALA A 93 2.68 17.41 13.93
CA ALA A 93 3.89 16.74 13.50
C ALA A 93 4.20 17.13 12.05
N ARG A 94 5.37 17.72 11.83
CA ARG A 94 5.94 17.92 10.50
C ARG A 94 6.90 16.77 10.21
N ILE A 95 6.56 15.96 9.22
CA ILE A 95 7.39 14.84 8.79
C ILE A 95 8.01 15.19 7.45
N LYS A 96 9.34 15.11 7.35
CA LYS A 96 10.06 15.43 6.12
C LYS A 96 11.10 14.38 5.79
N MET A 97 11.33 14.16 4.50
CA MET A 97 12.31 13.20 3.99
C MET A 97 12.90 13.72 2.69
N MET A 98 14.21 13.55 2.50
CA MET A 98 14.83 13.75 1.19
C MET A 98 14.72 12.46 0.39
N ALA A 99 13.87 12.43 -0.63
CA ALA A 99 13.74 11.30 -1.52
C ALA A 99 14.69 11.45 -2.70
N VAL A 100 15.47 10.41 -3.01
CA VAL A 100 16.31 10.37 -4.22
C VAL A 100 15.68 9.44 -5.24
N ALA A 101 15.42 9.94 -6.44
CA ALA A 101 14.92 9.14 -7.54
C ALA A 101 15.60 9.59 -8.85
N ARG A 102 16.16 8.64 -9.61
CA ARG A 102 16.76 8.88 -10.92
C ARG A 102 17.78 10.04 -10.93
N GLY A 103 18.60 10.12 -9.88
CA GLY A 103 19.65 11.15 -9.76
C GLY A 103 19.18 12.52 -9.30
N THR A 104 17.87 12.71 -9.02
CA THR A 104 17.35 13.95 -8.45
C THR A 104 16.92 13.74 -7.00
N SER A 105 17.19 14.73 -6.15
CA SER A 105 16.72 14.79 -4.76
C SER A 105 15.50 15.69 -4.67
N LEU A 106 14.44 15.21 -4.03
CA LEU A 106 13.20 15.95 -3.80
C LEU A 106 12.85 15.91 -2.31
N LEU A 107 12.58 17.08 -1.73
CA LEU A 107 12.00 17.16 -0.40
C LEU A 107 10.55 16.66 -0.46
N LYS A 108 10.26 15.62 0.32
CA LYS A 108 8.91 15.15 0.64
C LYS A 108 8.56 15.64 2.04
N GLU A 109 7.35 16.15 2.20
CA GLU A 109 6.90 16.73 3.45
C GLU A 109 5.40 16.52 3.64
N GLU A 110 5.00 16.27 4.89
CA GLU A 110 3.61 16.20 5.29
C GLU A 110 3.45 16.81 6.70
N LEU A 111 2.34 17.54 6.89
CA LEU A 111 1.94 18.10 8.18
C LEU A 111 0.75 17.31 8.68
N LEU A 112 0.93 16.69 9.85
CA LEU A 112 -0.10 15.90 10.52
C LEU A 112 -0.56 16.67 11.76
N THR A 113 -1.85 17.01 11.80
CA THR A 113 -2.48 17.55 13.01
C THR A 113 -3.02 16.39 13.84
N GLU A 114 -3.13 16.58 15.15
CA GLU A 114 -3.70 15.59 16.07
C GLU A 114 -5.08 15.08 15.61
N GLU A 115 -5.99 16.00 15.30
CA GLU A 115 -7.34 15.69 14.82
C GLU A 115 -7.32 14.97 13.46
N GLY A 116 -6.61 15.55 12.48
CA GLY A 116 -6.54 14.97 11.12
C GLY A 116 -5.90 13.58 11.11
N THR A 117 -4.94 13.33 12.01
CA THR A 117 -4.28 12.02 12.14
C THR A 117 -5.24 10.96 12.67
N SER A 118 -6.14 11.32 13.60
CA SER A 118 -7.15 10.40 14.13
C SER A 118 -8.07 9.88 13.02
N ASP A 119 -8.55 10.77 12.17
CA ASP A 119 -9.44 10.40 11.07
C ASP A 119 -8.72 9.66 9.95
N LEU A 120 -7.50 10.11 9.61
CA LEU A 120 -6.63 9.41 8.68
C LEU A 120 -6.34 7.98 9.14
N LEU A 121 -6.12 7.77 10.44
CA LEU A 121 -5.90 6.44 11.01
C LEU A 121 -7.14 5.57 10.86
N LYS A 122 -8.32 6.08 11.22
CA LYS A 122 -9.59 5.34 11.05
C LYS A 122 -9.79 4.93 9.60
N GLN A 123 -9.60 5.87 8.67
CA GLN A 123 -9.74 5.63 7.24
C GLN A 123 -8.76 4.54 6.76
N LEU A 124 -7.48 4.65 7.13
CA LEU A 124 -6.46 3.67 6.79
C LEU A 124 -6.80 2.28 7.34
N MET A 125 -7.29 2.19 8.58
CA MET A 125 -7.66 0.91 9.19
C MET A 125 -8.82 0.24 8.44
N VAL A 126 -9.85 1.01 8.06
CA VAL A 126 -10.97 0.50 7.26
C VAL A 126 -10.50 0.03 5.88
N GLN A 127 -9.72 0.85 5.17
CA GLN A 127 -9.20 0.52 3.84
C GLN A 127 -8.30 -0.72 3.89
N SER A 128 -7.42 -0.81 4.89
CA SER A 128 -6.51 -1.95 5.09
C SER A 128 -7.31 -3.21 5.38
N LYS A 129 -8.29 -3.17 6.30
CA LYS A 129 -9.13 -4.34 6.62
C LYS A 129 -9.88 -4.84 5.39
N THR A 130 -10.45 -3.94 4.59
CA THR A 130 -11.14 -4.29 3.35
C THR A 130 -10.19 -4.94 2.36
N LEU A 131 -9.02 -4.34 2.11
CA LEU A 131 -8.02 -4.90 1.20
C LEU A 131 -7.57 -6.30 1.65
N LEU A 132 -7.21 -6.45 2.92
CA LEU A 132 -6.78 -7.73 3.50
C LEU A 132 -7.84 -8.81 3.34
N HIS A 133 -9.09 -8.49 3.61
CA HIS A 133 -10.20 -9.44 3.44
C HIS A 133 -10.35 -9.88 1.98
N ARG A 134 -10.34 -8.93 1.04
CA ARG A 134 -10.50 -9.23 -0.40
C ARG A 134 -9.33 -10.02 -0.96
N LEU A 135 -8.11 -9.67 -0.57
CA LEU A 135 -6.92 -10.44 -0.95
C LEU A 135 -6.97 -11.84 -0.36
N GLY A 136 -7.34 -12.01 0.92
CA GLY A 136 -7.48 -13.34 1.52
C GLY A 136 -8.50 -14.23 0.81
N GLN A 137 -9.66 -13.67 0.42
CA GLN A 137 -10.64 -14.40 -0.40
C GLN A 137 -10.06 -14.80 -1.75
N PHE A 138 -9.34 -13.89 -2.41
CA PHE A 138 -8.72 -14.16 -3.70
C PHE A 138 -7.65 -15.25 -3.62
N GLN A 139 -6.78 -15.20 -2.60
CA GLN A 139 -5.74 -16.19 -2.35
C GLN A 139 -6.34 -17.59 -2.13
N ASN A 140 -7.40 -17.71 -1.32
CA ASN A 140 -8.09 -18.98 -1.10
C ASN A 140 -8.69 -19.55 -2.40
N ASN A 141 -9.22 -18.67 -3.27
CA ASN A 141 -9.78 -19.07 -4.56
C ASN A 141 -8.71 -19.49 -5.59
N LEU A 142 -7.47 -19.00 -5.44
CA LEU A 142 -6.34 -19.46 -6.24
C LEU A 142 -5.88 -20.85 -5.78
N ALA A 143 -5.78 -21.05 -4.47
CA ALA A 143 -5.36 -22.32 -3.89
C ALA A 143 -6.35 -23.47 -4.14
N SER A 144 -7.65 -23.19 -4.25
CA SER A 144 -8.67 -24.21 -4.57
C SER A 144 -8.74 -24.59 -6.06
N LYS A 145 -8.03 -23.86 -6.93
CA LYS A 145 -7.96 -24.10 -8.38
C LYS A 145 -6.59 -24.61 -8.84
N ALA A 146 -5.61 -24.66 -7.95
CA ALA A 146 -4.30 -25.27 -8.15
C ALA A 146 -4.38 -26.78 -7.84
#